data_AF-A0A6I2YR14-F1
#
_entry.id   AF-A0A6I2YR14-F1
#
_cell.length_a   1.000
_cell.length_b   1.000
_cell.length_c   1.000
_cell.angle_alpha   90.00
_cell.angle_beta   90.00
_cell.angle_gamma   90.00
#
_symmetry.space_group_name_H-M   'P 1'
#
loop_
_entity.id
_entity.type
_entity.pdbx_description
1 polymer ?
#
loop_
_entity_poly.entity_id
_entity_poly.type
_entity_poly.pdbx_seq_one_letter_code
_entity_poly.pdbx_strand_id
1 'polypeptide(L)' 'MTPDPSANRIWTTLTAAAVGLPDIRSLLDADPDRPIHSTVNAAGITFDYSRQRITPEVLDSL' A
#
# COMPACT_ATOMS: atom_id res chain seq x y z
N MET A 1 -4.73 -15.31 25.24
CA MET A 1 -3.54 -14.83 24.51
C MET A 1 -3.98 -14.39 23.14
N THR A 2 -3.66 -13.17 22.74
CA THR A 2 -3.85 -12.72 21.35
C THR A 2 -2.76 -13.38 20.49
N PRO A 3 -3.09 -14.00 19.35
CA PRO A 3 -2.07 -14.59 18.47
C PRO A 3 -1.11 -13.51 17.99
N ASP A 4 0.17 -13.86 17.87
CA ASP A 4 1.19 -12.96 17.32
C ASP A 4 0.89 -12.69 15.83
N PRO A 5 0.60 -11.43 15.44
CA PRO A 5 0.33 -11.09 14.04
C PRO A 5 1.49 -11.42 13.11
N SER A 6 2.73 -11.41 13.61
CA SER A 6 3.92 -11.71 12.83
C SER A 6 4.08 -13.20 12.49
N ALA A 7 3.33 -14.08 13.18
CA ALA A 7 3.27 -15.50 12.85
C ALA A 7 2.37 -15.80 11.62
N ASN A 8 1.63 -14.80 11.10
CA ASN A 8 0.84 -14.97 9.89
C ASN A 8 1.77 -15.08 8.66
N ARG A 9 1.52 -16.04 7.76
CA ARG A 9 2.26 -16.20 6.49
C ARG A 9 2.32 -14.92 5.65
N ILE A 10 1.26 -14.11 5.70
CA ILE A 10 1.16 -12.83 4.96
C ILE A 10 2.24 -11.86 5.48
N TRP A 11 2.57 -11.92 6.77
CA TRP A 11 3.62 -11.08 7.36
C TRP A 11 4.97 -11.27 6.67
N THR A 12 5.35 -12.52 6.38
CA THR A 12 6.58 -12.83 5.64
C THR A 12 6.54 -12.27 4.22
N THR A 13 5.41 -12.40 3.52
CA THR A 13 5.21 -11.84 2.18
C THR A 13 5.34 -10.31 2.18
N LEU A 14 4.67 -9.63 3.11
CA LEU A 14 4.73 -8.17 3.25
C LEU A 14 6.14 -7.69 3.61
N THR A 15 6.84 -8.42 4.48
CA THR A 15 8.23 -8.12 4.86
C THR A 15 9.15 -8.20 3.65
N ALA A 16 9.00 -9.25 2.82
CA ALA A 16 9.79 -9.39 1.59
C ALA A 16 9.46 -8.28 0.57
N ALA A 17 8.18 -7.96 0.37
CA ALA A 17 7.75 -6.90 -0.53
C ALA A 17 8.28 -5.52 -0.10
N ALA A 18 8.37 -5.26 1.21
CA ALA A 18 8.82 -3.98 1.75
C ALA A 18 10.27 -3.62 1.38
N VAL A 19 11.15 -4.62 1.18
CA VAL A 19 12.56 -4.40 0.81
C VAL A 19 12.70 -3.75 -0.56
N GLY A 20 11.79 -4.03 -1.49
CA GLY A 20 11.86 -3.60 -2.89
C GLY A 20 10.99 -2.38 -3.23
N LEU A 21 10.32 -1.75 -2.25
CA LEU A 21 9.39 -0.67 -2.53
C LEU A 21 10.11 0.57 -3.10
N PRO A 22 9.69 1.09 -4.27
CA PRO A 22 10.23 2.34 -4.79
C PRO A 22 9.97 3.51 -3.83
N ASP A 23 10.68 4.62 -4.03
CA ASP A 23 10.35 5.87 -3.36
C ASP A 23 9.06 6.50 -3.94
N ILE A 24 8.50 7.45 -3.20
CA ILE A 24 7.22 8.08 -3.58
C ILE A 24 7.30 8.79 -4.94
N ARG A 25 8.45 9.39 -5.26
CA ARG A 25 8.62 10.11 -6.53
C ARG A 25 8.56 9.15 -7.70
N SER A 26 9.31 8.05 -7.63
CA SER A 26 9.31 6.99 -8.63
C SER A 26 7.92 6.39 -8.82
N LEU A 27 7.15 6.24 -7.73
CA LEU A 27 5.78 5.75 -7.77
C LEU A 27 4.80 6.71 -8.48
N LEU A 28 4.99 8.03 -8.34
CA LEU A 28 4.18 9.05 -9.03
C LEU A 28 4.61 9.24 -10.49
N ASP A 29 5.91 9.16 -10.76
CA ASP A 29 6.45 9.26 -12.12
C ASP A 29 6.02 8.07 -12.99
N ALA A 30 5.89 6.87 -12.39
CA ALA A 30 5.46 5.66 -13.08
C ALA A 30 3.93 5.58 -13.34
N ASP A 31 3.12 6.26 -12.52
CA ASP A 31 1.66 6.34 -12.67
C ASP A 31 1.19 7.77 -12.38
N PRO A 32 1.12 8.65 -13.40
CA PRO A 32 0.63 10.02 -13.24
C PRO A 32 -0.83 10.11 -12.74
N ASP A 33 -1.63 9.07 -12.99
CA ASP A 33 -3.04 8.98 -12.60
C ASP A 33 -3.22 8.32 -11.22
N ARG A 34 -2.13 8.00 -10.52
CA ARG A 34 -2.13 7.35 -9.20
C ARG A 34 -3.06 8.01 -8.16
N PRO A 35 -3.21 9.34 -8.07
CA PRO A 35 -4.21 9.96 -7.18
C PRO A 35 -5.64 9.48 -7.44
N ILE A 36 -6.02 9.26 -8.70
CA ILE A 36 -7.35 8.74 -9.08
C ILE A 36 -7.51 7.30 -8.59
N HIS A 37 -6.46 6.48 -8.75
CA HIS A 37 -6.45 5.06 -8.34
C HIS A 37 -6.28 4.87 -6.82
N SER A 38 -5.79 5.89 -6.11
CA SER A 38 -5.41 5.82 -4.69
C SER A 38 -6.26 6.73 -3.82
N THR A 39 -7.54 6.91 -4.17
CA THR A 39 -8.48 7.72 -3.42
C THR A 39 -9.71 6.90 -3.06
N VAL A 40 -10.11 6.96 -1.78
CA VAL A 40 -11.41 6.45 -1.32
C VAL A 40 -12.27 7.61 -0.83
N ASN A 41 -13.55 7.59 -1.18
CA ASN A 41 -14.53 8.57 -0.74
C ASN A 41 -15.56 7.90 0.16
N ALA A 42 -15.68 8.35 1.40
CA ALA A 42 -16.67 7.84 2.35
C ALA A 42 -17.06 8.92 3.36
N ALA A 43 -18.35 8.97 3.74
CA ALA A 43 -18.88 9.94 4.72
C ALA A 43 -18.51 11.41 4.42
N GLY A 44 -18.43 11.80 3.14
CA GLY A 44 -18.04 13.15 2.72
C GLY A 44 -16.54 13.45 2.88
N ILE A 45 -15.72 12.45 3.18
CA ILE A 45 -14.27 12.56 3.33
C ILE A 45 -13.59 11.88 2.14
N THR A 46 -12.60 12.57 1.59
CA THR A 46 -11.68 12.05 0.58
C THR A 46 -10.38 11.64 1.26
N PHE A 47 -10.04 10.37 1.20
CA PHE A 47 -8.77 9.83 1.68
C PHE A 47 -7.87 9.50 0.48
N ASP A 48 -6.85 10.34 0.27
CA ASP A 48 -5.83 10.17 -0.76
C ASP A 48 -4.60 9.47 -0.15
N TYR A 49 -4.33 8.24 -0.58
CA TYR A 49 -3.14 7.47 -0.21
C TYR A 49 -2.12 7.32 -1.35
N SER A 50 -2.20 8.15 -2.40
CA SER A 50 -1.27 8.13 -3.53
C SER A 50 0.19 8.34 -3.14
N ARG A 51 0.43 9.06 -2.04
CA ARG A 51 1.76 9.34 -1.48
C ARG A 51 2.24 8.32 -0.45
N GLN A 52 1.56 7.18 -0.32
CA GLN A 52 2.04 6.05 0.46
C GLN A 52 2.97 5.16 -0.38
N ARG A 53 4.01 4.60 0.24
CA ARG A 53 4.89 3.60 -0.38
C ARG A 53 4.21 2.24 -0.41
N ILE A 54 3.16 2.13 -1.20
CA ILE A 54 2.34 0.94 -1.38
C ILE A 54 2.24 0.69 -2.88
N THR A 55 2.31 -0.54 -3.34
CA THR A 55 2.00 -0.86 -4.74
C THR A 55 0.65 -1.58 -4.81
N PRO A 56 -0.06 -1.55 -5.96
CA PRO A 56 -1.32 -2.28 -6.11
C PRO A 56 -1.20 -3.75 -5.70
N GLU A 57 -0.08 -4.40 -6.06
CA GLU A 57 0.17 -5.81 -5.75
C GLU A 57 0.27 -6.07 -4.24
N VAL A 58 0.85 -5.12 -3.48
CA VAL A 58 0.91 -5.21 -2.01
C VAL A 58 -0.46 -4.95 -1.40
N LEU A 59 -1.23 -3.99 -1.93
CA LEU A 59 -2.57 -3.66 -1.43
C LEU A 59 -3.53 -4.84 -1.61
N ASP A 60 -3.48 -5.55 -2.75
CA ASP A 60 -4.29 -6.73 -3.03
C ASP A 60 -3.97 -7.94 -2.12
N SER A 61 -2.83 -7.92 -1.43
CA SER A 61 -2.38 -8.98 -0.52
C SER A 61 -2.83 -8.80 0.93
N LEU A 62 -3.41 -7.65 1.27
CA LEU A 62 -3.91 -7.28 2.61
C LEU A 62 -5.36 -7.74 2.81
#